data_AF-A0A7X8JP88-F1
#
_entry.id   AF-A0A7X8JP88-F1
#
_cell.length_a   1.000
_cell.length_b   1.000
_cell.length_c   1.000
_cell.angle_alpha   90.00
_cell.angle_beta   90.00
_cell.angle_gamma   90.00
#
_symmetry.space_group_name_H-M   'P 1'
#
loop_
_entity.id
_entity.type
_entity.pdbx_description
1 polymer ?
#
loop_
_entity_poly.entity_id
_entity_poly.type
_entity_poly.pdbx_seq_one_letter_code
_entity_poly.pdbx_strand_id
1 'polypeptide(L)'
;MEKFTEVILFGTITGFITRIIILKTDYRFYPGYPHGYVTHLSLGFIAAFIGAVAIPALTTKDFAAVTFLAIAAQQFRDIRNMERETLNKLEKNELVGRGEDYIEGIASVFESRNYLVMFGALLVSTATYFTNYIGGIIAAVLVFIVAFRLMKGETIQDIATVKEAHLSFDGAFLKADEIIIMNVGLAESRKKILNEGLAVRIIPNNDNGRL
;
A
#
# COMPACT_ATOMS: atom_id res chain seq x y z
N MET A 1 -0.69 -26.95 -26.71
CA MET A 1 -0.83 -25.48 -26.76
C MET A 1 -2.06 -25.01 -25.98
N GLU A 2 -3.24 -25.64 -26.17
CA GLU A 2 -4.47 -25.28 -25.43
C GLU A 2 -4.31 -25.28 -23.90
N LYS A 3 -3.63 -26.28 -23.33
CA LYS A 3 -3.35 -26.37 -21.88
C LYS A 3 -2.54 -25.17 -21.33
N PHE A 4 -1.70 -24.52 -22.14
CA PHE A 4 -0.91 -23.36 -21.67
C PHE A 4 -1.74 -22.09 -21.68
N THR A 5 -2.58 -21.89 -22.69
CA THR A 5 -3.50 -20.74 -22.75
C THR A 5 -4.39 -20.70 -21.52
N GLU A 6 -4.94 -21.85 -21.14
CA GLU A 6 -5.78 -22.03 -19.97
C GLU A 6 -5.05 -21.67 -18.66
N VAL A 7 -3.83 -22.19 -18.49
CA VAL A 7 -2.98 -21.93 -17.33
C VAL A 7 -2.63 -20.43 -17.21
N ILE A 8 -2.25 -19.81 -18.33
CA ILE A 8 -1.89 -18.38 -18.38
C ILE A 8 -3.12 -17.53 -18.06
N LEU A 9 -4.26 -17.83 -18.68
CA LEU A 9 -5.49 -17.07 -18.50
C LEU A 9 -5.95 -17.13 -17.03
N PHE A 10 -5.96 -18.33 -16.45
CA PHE A 10 -6.40 -18.52 -15.08
C PHE A 10 -5.48 -17.82 -14.06
N GLY A 11 -4.16 -17.92 -14.25
CA GLY A 11 -3.18 -17.19 -13.44
C GLY A 11 -3.32 -15.67 -13.58
N THR A 12 -3.49 -15.17 -14.81
CA THR A 12 -3.63 -13.74 -15.10
C THR A 12 -4.90 -13.16 -14.49
N ILE A 13 -6.05 -13.83 -14.67
CA ILE A 13 -7.32 -13.41 -14.06
C ILE A 13 -7.19 -13.37 -12.54
N THR A 14 -6.61 -14.40 -11.93
CA THR A 14 -6.47 -14.45 -10.48
C THR A 14 -5.54 -13.35 -9.95
N GLY A 15 -4.41 -13.10 -10.61
CA GLY A 15 -3.53 -11.98 -10.26
C GLY A 15 -4.23 -10.63 -10.43
N PHE A 16 -4.99 -10.45 -11.51
CA PHE A 16 -5.73 -9.20 -11.72
C PHE A 16 -6.85 -8.98 -10.70
N ILE A 17 -7.58 -10.04 -10.32
CA ILE A 17 -8.55 -9.99 -9.21
C ILE A 17 -7.83 -9.64 -7.91
N THR A 18 -6.66 -10.23 -7.65
CA THR A 18 -5.83 -9.85 -6.50
C THR A 18 -5.51 -8.36 -6.53
N ARG A 19 -5.15 -7.79 -7.69
CA ARG A 19 -4.91 -6.36 -7.84
C ARG A 19 -6.14 -5.54 -7.46
N ILE A 20 -7.32 -5.93 -7.94
CA ILE A 20 -8.58 -5.23 -7.64
C ILE A 20 -8.86 -5.26 -6.13
N ILE A 21 -8.70 -6.41 -5.48
CA ILE A 21 -8.91 -6.56 -4.03
C ILE A 21 -7.96 -5.65 -3.24
N ILE A 22 -6.69 -5.58 -3.66
CA ILE A 22 -5.67 -4.81 -2.92
C ILE A 22 -5.61 -3.32 -3.26
N LEU A 23 -6.31 -2.89 -4.32
CA LEU A 23 -6.31 -1.49 -4.75
C LEU A 23 -7.31 -0.67 -3.93
N LYS A 24 -6.84 -0.15 -2.79
CA LYS A 24 -7.54 0.83 -1.98
C LYS A 24 -6.75 2.13 -1.97
N THR A 25 -7.36 3.22 -2.40
CA THR A 25 -6.77 4.56 -2.33
C THR A 25 -7.80 5.55 -1.80
N ASP A 26 -7.35 6.49 -0.96
CA ASP A 26 -8.19 7.60 -0.49
C ASP A 26 -7.88 8.85 -1.30
N TYR A 27 -8.84 9.29 -2.11
CA TYR A 27 -8.68 10.44 -3.00
C TYR A 27 -8.48 11.76 -2.24
N ARG A 28 -8.86 11.82 -0.95
CA ARG A 28 -8.71 13.02 -0.11
C ARG A 28 -7.25 13.30 0.23
N PHE A 29 -6.45 12.26 0.34
CA PHE A 29 -5.02 12.35 0.67
C PHE A 29 -4.11 12.13 -0.55
N TYR A 30 -4.69 11.76 -1.69
CA TYR A 30 -3.98 11.47 -2.93
C TYR A 30 -4.87 11.77 -4.15
N PRO A 31 -4.71 12.93 -4.81
CA PRO A 31 -5.61 13.41 -5.87
C PRO A 31 -5.46 12.67 -7.22
N GLY A 32 -5.00 11.42 -7.23
CA GLY A 32 -4.78 10.64 -8.45
C GLY A 32 -6.05 9.99 -9.03
N TYR A 33 -7.21 10.09 -8.38
CA TYR A 33 -8.44 9.50 -8.91
C TYR A 33 -8.99 10.31 -10.10
N PRO A 34 -9.46 9.67 -11.21
CA PRO A 34 -9.50 8.23 -11.47
C PRO A 34 -8.27 7.68 -12.22
N HIS A 35 -7.44 8.55 -12.79
CA HIS A 35 -6.35 8.14 -13.69
C HIS A 35 -5.31 7.22 -13.03
N GLY A 36 -5.00 7.44 -11.75
CA GLY A 36 -4.13 6.60 -10.94
C GLY A 36 -4.66 5.17 -10.79
N TYR A 37 -5.98 4.97 -10.71
CA TYR A 37 -6.56 3.61 -10.71
C TYR A 37 -6.26 2.90 -12.02
N VAL A 38 -6.44 3.58 -13.15
CA VAL A 38 -6.18 3.00 -14.47
C VAL A 38 -4.72 2.58 -14.58
N THR A 39 -3.79 3.43 -14.17
CA THR A 39 -2.35 3.12 -14.14
C THR A 39 -2.08 1.89 -13.27
N HIS A 40 -2.61 1.87 -12.05
CA HIS A 40 -2.40 0.77 -11.12
C HIS A 40 -3.02 -0.55 -11.56
N LEU A 41 -4.21 -0.54 -12.17
CA LEU A 41 -4.84 -1.73 -12.72
C LEU A 41 -4.06 -2.25 -13.92
N SER A 42 -3.61 -1.37 -14.82
CA SER A 42 -2.82 -1.75 -16.00
C SER A 42 -1.52 -2.43 -15.60
N LEU A 43 -0.80 -1.85 -14.64
CA LEU A 43 0.46 -2.40 -14.13
C LEU A 43 0.24 -3.72 -13.37
N GLY A 44 -0.84 -3.83 -12.59
CA GLY A 44 -1.21 -5.08 -11.95
C GLY A 44 -1.58 -6.17 -12.96
N PHE A 45 -2.24 -5.82 -14.07
CA PHE A 45 -2.51 -6.76 -15.16
C PHE A 45 -1.21 -7.26 -15.80
N ILE A 46 -0.26 -6.36 -16.11
CA ILE A 46 1.06 -6.73 -16.63
C ILE A 46 1.80 -7.63 -15.64
N ALA A 47 1.81 -7.28 -14.36
CA ALA A 47 2.41 -8.09 -13.30
C ALA A 47 1.81 -9.50 -13.25
N ALA A 48 0.48 -9.61 -13.28
CA ALA A 48 -0.23 -10.89 -13.30
C ALA A 48 0.11 -11.72 -14.54
N PHE A 49 0.15 -11.10 -15.71
CA PHE A 49 0.47 -11.76 -16.97
C PHE A 49 1.89 -12.33 -16.96
N ILE A 50 2.88 -11.53 -16.56
CA ILE A 50 4.29 -11.95 -16.46
C ILE A 50 4.44 -13.13 -15.49
N GLY A 51 3.78 -13.06 -14.32
CA GLY A 51 3.78 -14.15 -13.36
C GLY A 51 3.15 -15.43 -13.91
N ALA A 52 2.02 -15.31 -14.62
CA ALA A 52 1.31 -16.46 -15.16
C ALA A 52 2.07 -17.17 -16.30
N VAL A 53 2.81 -16.42 -17.12
CA VAL A 53 3.58 -16.95 -18.27
C VAL A 53 4.88 -17.65 -17.85
N ALA A 54 5.42 -17.34 -16.67
CA ALA A 54 6.72 -17.86 -16.22
C ALA A 54 6.80 -19.41 -16.19
N ILE A 55 5.75 -20.12 -15.73
CA ILE A 55 5.76 -21.59 -15.69
C ILE A 55 5.72 -22.23 -17.09
N PRO A 56 4.79 -21.83 -17.99
CA PRO A 56 4.85 -22.26 -19.38
C PRO A 56 6.23 -22.05 -20.01
N ALA A 57 6.83 -20.86 -19.84
CA ALA A 57 8.13 -20.54 -20.43
C ALA A 57 9.27 -21.40 -19.89
N LEU A 58 9.34 -21.60 -18.57
CA LEU A 58 10.34 -22.47 -17.95
C LEU A 58 10.19 -23.93 -18.42
N THR A 59 8.96 -24.40 -18.57
CA THR A 59 8.65 -25.76 -19.04
C THR A 59 9.09 -25.95 -20.50
N THR A 60 8.91 -24.93 -21.34
CA THR A 60 9.36 -24.94 -22.74
C THR A 60 10.84 -24.59 -22.90
N LYS A 61 11.56 -24.37 -21.79
CA LYS A 61 12.97 -23.94 -21.77
C LYS A 61 13.20 -22.62 -22.53
N ASP A 62 12.17 -21.77 -22.59
CA ASP A 62 12.28 -20.43 -23.13
C ASP A 62 12.82 -19.48 -22.06
N PHE A 63 14.13 -19.49 -21.91
CA PHE A 63 14.81 -18.64 -20.92
C PHE A 63 14.80 -17.15 -21.29
N ALA A 64 14.35 -16.76 -22.49
CA ALA A 64 14.13 -15.35 -22.82
C ALA A 64 13.05 -14.73 -21.91
N ALA A 65 12.16 -15.55 -21.33
CA ALA A 65 11.19 -15.11 -20.33
C ALA A 65 11.82 -14.49 -19.07
N VAL A 66 13.06 -14.84 -18.73
CA VAL A 66 13.78 -14.23 -17.59
C VAL A 66 14.02 -12.74 -17.83
N THR A 67 14.23 -12.32 -19.08
CA THR A 67 14.38 -10.91 -19.43
C THR A 67 13.09 -10.13 -19.15
N PHE A 68 11.91 -10.71 -19.40
CA PHE A 68 10.64 -10.07 -19.07
C PHE A 68 10.44 -9.90 -17.57
N LEU A 69 10.92 -10.84 -16.74
CA LEU A 69 10.92 -10.68 -15.28
C LEU A 69 11.82 -9.52 -14.83
N ALA A 70 13.02 -9.39 -15.43
CA ALA A 70 13.93 -8.28 -15.14
C ALA A 70 13.32 -6.92 -15.52
N ILE A 71 12.68 -6.84 -16.69
CA ILE A 71 11.96 -5.64 -17.14
C ILE A 71 10.80 -5.32 -16.19
N ALA A 72 10.05 -6.32 -15.73
CA ALA A 72 8.96 -6.13 -14.76
C ALA A 72 9.48 -5.52 -13.44
N ALA A 73 10.60 -6.04 -12.93
CA ALA A 73 11.21 -5.53 -11.70
C ALA A 73 11.65 -4.06 -11.86
N GLN A 74 12.16 -3.68 -13.03
CA GLN A 74 12.47 -2.27 -13.34
C GLN A 74 11.20 -1.42 -13.34
N GLN A 75 10.14 -1.86 -14.03
CA GLN A 75 8.86 -1.15 -14.04
C GLN A 75 8.29 -0.94 -12.64
N PHE A 76 8.39 -1.93 -11.75
CA PHE A 76 7.92 -1.79 -10.37
C PHE A 76 8.72 -0.75 -9.59
N ARG A 77 10.04 -0.72 -9.77
CA ARG A 77 10.91 0.30 -9.16
C ARG A 77 10.60 1.70 -9.71
N ASP A 78 10.33 1.83 -11.00
CA ASP A 78 9.98 3.10 -11.61
C ASP A 78 8.65 3.64 -11.05
N ILE A 79 7.68 2.75 -10.81
CA ILE A 79 6.43 3.12 -10.12
C ILE A 79 6.72 3.64 -8.71
N ARG A 80 7.55 2.95 -7.93
CA ARG A 80 7.95 3.43 -6.59
C ARG A 80 8.57 4.82 -6.67
N ASN A 81 9.49 5.03 -7.61
CA ASN A 81 10.16 6.32 -7.77
C ASN A 81 9.16 7.43 -8.14
N MET A 82 8.26 7.15 -9.08
CA MET A 82 7.19 8.07 -9.47
C MET A 82 6.26 8.41 -8.31
N GLU A 83 5.86 7.43 -7.51
CA GLU A 83 4.99 7.65 -6.34
C GLU A 83 5.69 8.48 -5.27
N ARG A 84 6.94 8.14 -4.95
CA ARG A 84 7.76 8.89 -4.02
C ARG A 84 7.95 10.34 -4.45
N GLU A 85 8.26 10.57 -5.72
CA GLU A 85 8.43 11.92 -6.27
C GLU A 85 7.11 12.71 -6.23
N THR A 86 5.99 12.07 -6.57
CA THR A 86 4.66 12.68 -6.50
C THR A 86 4.32 13.12 -5.08
N LEU A 87 4.50 12.23 -4.10
CA LEU A 87 4.25 12.50 -2.70
C LEU A 87 5.14 13.64 -2.20
N ASN A 88 6.46 13.57 -2.45
CA ASN A 88 7.39 14.64 -2.07
C ASN A 88 7.04 16.02 -2.66
N LYS A 89 6.43 16.07 -3.86
CA LYS A 89 5.95 17.32 -4.44
C LYS A 89 4.69 17.83 -3.76
N LEU A 90 3.78 16.93 -3.37
CA LEU A 90 2.57 17.30 -2.61
C LEU A 90 2.91 17.86 -1.23
N GLU A 91 3.88 17.24 -0.55
CA GLU A 91 4.33 17.68 0.79
C GLU A 91 4.78 19.13 0.86
N LYS A 92 5.36 19.68 -0.22
CA LYS A 92 5.83 21.07 -0.25
C LYS A 92 4.72 22.10 -0.04
N ASN A 93 3.47 21.72 -0.28
CA ASN A 93 2.32 22.59 -0.14
C ASN A 93 1.55 22.36 1.17
N GLU A 94 1.95 21.36 1.97
CA GLU A 94 1.29 21.01 3.22
C GLU A 94 1.86 21.80 4.39
N LEU A 95 0.99 22.22 5.32
CA LEU A 95 1.40 22.93 6.54
C LEU A 95 2.15 22.02 7.52
N VAL A 96 1.80 20.74 7.52
CA VAL A 96 2.43 19.70 8.34
C VAL A 96 2.74 18.52 7.43
N GLY A 97 4.03 18.33 7.15
CA GLY A 97 4.47 17.26 6.27
C GLY A 97 4.45 15.86 6.92
N ARG A 98 4.37 14.84 6.09
CA ARG A 98 4.40 13.40 6.39
C ARG A 98 5.76 12.89 6.87
N GLY A 99 6.84 13.50 6.40
CA GLY A 99 8.22 13.03 6.60
C GLY A 99 8.70 12.05 5.51
N GLU A 100 10.00 12.07 5.23
CA GLU A 100 10.60 11.32 4.11
C GLU A 100 10.47 9.79 4.29
N ASP A 101 10.68 9.29 5.51
CA ASP A 101 10.60 7.85 5.80
C ASP A 101 9.18 7.32 5.59
N TYR A 102 8.16 8.09 5.97
CA TYR A 102 6.77 7.69 5.75
C TYR A 102 6.41 7.68 4.26
N ILE A 103 6.92 8.64 3.49
CA ILE A 103 6.75 8.69 2.03
C ILE A 103 7.44 7.50 1.36
N GLU A 104 8.66 7.16 1.78
CA GLU A 104 9.40 6.00 1.30
C GLU A 104 8.63 4.70 1.61
N GLY A 105 8.06 4.59 2.81
CA GLY A 105 7.19 3.49 3.20
C GLY A 105 5.97 3.35 2.28
N ILE A 106 5.27 4.47 2.01
CA ILE A 106 4.12 4.47 1.09
C ILE A 106 4.56 4.03 -0.32
N ALA A 107 5.65 4.59 -0.84
CA ALA A 107 6.16 4.28 -2.18
C ALA A 107 6.57 2.80 -2.32
N SER A 108 7.21 2.24 -1.30
CA SER A 108 7.58 0.82 -1.23
C SER A 108 6.37 -0.11 -1.26
N VAL A 109 5.25 0.30 -0.66
CA VAL A 109 3.99 -0.46 -0.71
C VAL A 109 3.44 -0.53 -2.14
N PHE A 110 3.58 0.54 -2.95
CA PHE A 110 3.17 0.50 -4.36
C PHE A 110 3.99 -0.49 -5.18
N GLU A 111 5.30 -0.57 -4.95
CA GLU A 111 6.19 -1.59 -5.54
C GLU A 111 5.75 -3.00 -5.13
N SER A 112 5.65 -3.21 -3.82
CA SER A 112 5.40 -4.49 -3.17
C SER A 112 4.08 -5.13 -3.61
N ARG A 113 3.04 -4.31 -3.81
CA ARG A 113 1.73 -4.78 -4.30
C ARG A 113 1.81 -5.38 -5.71
N ASN A 114 2.69 -4.90 -6.58
CA ASN A 114 2.85 -5.49 -7.91
C ASN A 114 3.60 -6.83 -7.84
N TYR A 115 4.61 -6.96 -6.98
CA TYR A 115 5.26 -8.26 -6.72
C TYR A 115 4.28 -9.29 -6.18
N LEU A 116 3.40 -8.90 -5.25
CA LEU A 116 2.37 -9.79 -4.70
C LEU A 116 1.42 -10.32 -5.80
N VAL A 117 0.99 -9.44 -6.71
CA VAL A 117 0.13 -9.82 -7.84
C VAL A 117 0.84 -10.78 -8.81
N MET A 118 2.09 -10.47 -9.18
CA MET A 118 2.90 -11.31 -10.04
C MET A 118 3.14 -12.69 -9.41
N PHE A 119 3.53 -12.73 -8.14
CA PHE A 119 3.78 -13.97 -7.42
C PHE A 119 2.50 -14.79 -7.22
N GLY A 120 1.37 -14.14 -6.92
CA GLY A 120 0.07 -14.79 -6.85
C GLY A 120 -0.33 -15.45 -8.17
N ALA A 121 -0.18 -14.75 -9.30
CA ALA A 121 -0.43 -15.29 -10.63
C ALA A 121 0.50 -16.47 -10.98
N LEU A 122 1.78 -16.37 -10.61
CA LEU A 122 2.75 -17.45 -10.75
C LEU A 122 2.33 -18.70 -9.97
N LEU A 123 1.96 -18.57 -8.69
CA LEU A 123 1.54 -19.70 -7.87
C LEU A 123 0.31 -20.40 -8.44
N VAL A 124 -0.68 -19.62 -8.88
CA VAL A 124 -1.92 -20.17 -9.45
C VAL A 124 -1.65 -20.85 -10.79
N SER A 125 -0.84 -20.23 -11.66
CA SER A 125 -0.39 -20.83 -12.91
C SER A 125 0.36 -22.15 -12.67
N THR A 126 1.28 -22.17 -11.70
CA THR A 126 2.04 -23.35 -11.27
C THR A 126 1.11 -24.48 -10.81
N ALA A 127 0.21 -24.18 -9.87
CA ALA A 127 -0.71 -25.17 -9.32
C ALA A 127 -1.63 -25.74 -10.40
N THR A 128 -2.14 -24.88 -11.28
CA THR A 128 -3.02 -25.27 -12.39
C THR A 128 -2.30 -26.19 -13.38
N TYR A 129 -1.02 -25.90 -13.66
CA TYR A 129 -0.22 -26.71 -14.58
C TYR A 129 0.04 -28.13 -14.05
N PHE A 130 0.44 -28.26 -12.79
CA PHE A 130 0.84 -29.55 -12.20
C PHE A 130 -0.32 -30.42 -11.73
N THR A 131 -1.46 -29.83 -11.37
CA THR A 131 -2.62 -30.57 -10.88
C THR A 131 -3.74 -30.56 -11.90
N ASN A 132 -4.45 -29.44 -11.98
CA ASN A 132 -5.53 -29.06 -12.90
C ASN A 132 -6.18 -27.78 -12.32
N TYR A 133 -7.33 -27.40 -12.85
CA TYR A 133 -8.13 -26.28 -12.36
C TYR A 133 -8.50 -26.34 -10.88
N ILE A 134 -8.70 -27.53 -10.30
CA ILE A 134 -9.09 -27.65 -8.88
C ILE A 134 -7.93 -27.19 -7.99
N GLY A 135 -6.70 -27.64 -8.26
CA GLY A 135 -5.54 -27.16 -7.51
C GLY A 135 -5.24 -25.69 -7.78
N GLY A 136 -5.50 -25.21 -9.00
CA GLY A 136 -5.50 -23.79 -9.32
C GLY A 136 -6.46 -22.97 -8.44
N ILE A 137 -7.71 -23.41 -8.30
CA ILE A 137 -8.73 -22.73 -7.48
C ILE A 137 -8.31 -22.70 -6.00
N ILE A 138 -7.79 -23.81 -5.48
CA ILE A 138 -7.28 -23.86 -4.09
C ILE A 138 -6.14 -22.85 -3.91
N ALA A 139 -5.19 -22.81 -4.85
CA ALA A 139 -4.10 -21.83 -4.84
C ALA A 139 -4.61 -20.39 -4.92
N ALA A 140 -5.64 -20.11 -5.74
CA ALA A 140 -6.25 -18.80 -5.86
C ALA A 140 -6.85 -18.32 -4.54
N VAL A 141 -7.61 -19.19 -3.85
CA VAL A 141 -8.18 -18.89 -2.54
C VAL A 141 -7.08 -18.58 -1.52
N LEU A 142 -6.01 -19.37 -1.49
CA LEU A 142 -4.87 -19.12 -0.62
C LEU A 142 -4.18 -17.79 -0.94
N VAL A 143 -3.96 -17.49 -2.22
CA VAL A 143 -3.39 -16.21 -2.66
C VAL A 143 -4.25 -15.04 -2.20
N PHE A 144 -5.58 -15.12 -2.32
CA PHE A 144 -6.47 -14.06 -1.84
C PHE A 144 -6.41 -13.87 -0.32
N ILE A 145 -6.38 -14.95 0.45
CA ILE A 145 -6.25 -14.89 1.93
C ILE A 145 -4.93 -14.23 2.32
N VAL A 146 -3.83 -14.67 1.71
CA VAL A 146 -2.49 -14.13 1.96
C VAL A 146 -2.44 -12.65 1.56
N ALA A 147 -2.96 -12.30 0.38
CA ALA A 147 -2.98 -10.93 -0.08
C ALA A 147 -3.75 -10.02 0.88
N PHE A 148 -4.93 -10.46 1.34
CA PHE A 148 -5.73 -9.70 2.30
C PHE A 148 -5.03 -9.51 3.66
N ARG A 149 -4.26 -10.52 4.10
CA ARG A 149 -3.49 -10.42 5.34
C ARG A 149 -2.30 -9.46 5.21
N LEU A 150 -1.56 -9.54 4.11
CA LEU A 150 -0.41 -8.67 3.84
C LEU A 150 -0.79 -7.20 3.56
N MET A 151 -2.06 -6.94 3.24
CA MET A 151 -2.58 -5.57 3.12
C MET A 151 -2.75 -4.85 4.46
N LYS A 152 -2.90 -5.57 5.57
CA LYS A 152 -3.10 -4.94 6.87
C LYS A 152 -1.76 -4.45 7.39
N GLY A 153 -1.53 -3.14 7.30
CA GLY A 153 -0.48 -2.48 8.07
C GLY A 153 -0.87 -2.41 9.55
N GLU A 154 0.12 -2.09 10.39
CA GLU A 154 -0.12 -1.78 11.79
C GLU A 154 -0.95 -0.49 11.92
N THR A 155 -1.81 -0.47 12.92
CA THR A 155 -2.58 0.70 13.33
C THR A 155 -1.92 1.33 14.55
N ILE A 156 -2.23 2.61 14.84
CA ILE A 156 -1.71 3.28 16.04
C ILE A 156 -2.01 2.46 17.30
N GLN A 157 -3.16 1.77 17.35
CA GLN A 157 -3.54 0.90 18.47
C GLN A 157 -2.57 -0.27 18.71
N ASP A 158 -1.91 -0.76 17.65
CA ASP A 158 -0.97 -1.88 17.75
C ASP A 158 0.33 -1.45 18.45
N ILE A 159 0.73 -0.18 18.30
CA ILE A 159 2.01 0.36 18.79
C ILE A 159 1.87 1.32 19.98
N ALA A 160 0.69 1.87 20.20
CA ALA A 160 0.44 2.90 21.21
C ALA A 160 -1.00 2.89 21.74
N THR A 161 -1.15 3.34 22.98
CA THR A 161 -2.44 3.64 23.61
C THR A 161 -2.78 5.12 23.36
N VAL A 162 -3.94 5.38 22.77
CA VAL A 162 -4.46 6.74 22.56
C VAL A 162 -5.38 7.11 23.73
N LYS A 163 -5.10 8.24 24.40
CA LYS A 163 -5.93 8.80 25.46
C LYS A 163 -6.35 10.22 25.10
N GLU A 164 -7.53 10.64 25.54
CA GLU A 164 -7.95 12.03 25.47
C GLU A 164 -7.00 12.90 26.32
N ALA A 165 -6.60 14.04 25.78
CA ALA A 165 -5.78 15.04 26.45
C ALA A 165 -6.60 16.32 26.69
N HIS A 166 -6.39 16.97 27.81
CA HIS A 166 -7.15 18.17 28.16
C HIS A 166 -6.50 19.41 27.55
N LEU A 167 -7.27 20.13 26.72
CA LEU A 167 -6.86 21.43 26.21
C LEU A 167 -7.05 22.51 27.28
N SER A 168 -5.99 23.26 27.54
CA SER A 168 -6.02 24.39 28.48
C SER A 168 -5.15 25.55 27.97
N PHE A 169 -5.30 26.72 28.58
CA PHE A 169 -4.47 27.88 28.28
C PHE A 169 -3.72 28.35 29.53
N ASP A 170 -2.42 28.59 29.38
CA ASP A 170 -1.59 29.33 30.33
C ASP A 170 -1.23 30.69 29.71
N GLY A 171 -2.01 31.71 30.06
CA GLY A 171 -1.98 33.00 29.37
C GLY A 171 -2.31 32.86 27.88
N ALA A 172 -1.32 33.09 27.01
CA ALA A 172 -1.45 32.93 25.56
C ALA A 172 -0.98 31.55 25.06
N PHE A 173 -0.45 30.69 25.93
CA PHE A 173 0.06 29.38 25.52
C PHE A 173 -1.05 28.34 25.56
N LEU A 174 -1.34 27.74 24.40
CA LEU A 174 -2.19 26.55 24.30
C LEU A 174 -1.41 25.34 24.82
N LYS A 175 -2.02 24.60 25.74
CA LYS A 175 -1.48 23.37 26.31
C LYS A 175 -2.39 22.19 26.03
N ALA A 176 -1.80 21.05 25.73
CA ALA A 176 -2.45 19.75 25.83
C ALA A 176 -1.84 19.04 27.04
N ASP A 177 -2.61 18.93 28.12
CA ASP A 177 -2.14 18.55 29.45
C ASP A 177 -0.91 19.38 29.89
N GLU A 178 0.24 18.76 30.13
CA GLU A 178 1.50 19.40 30.50
C GLU A 178 2.28 20.02 29.33
N ILE A 179 1.97 19.65 28.08
CA ILE A 179 2.77 20.03 26.91
C ILE A 179 2.27 21.35 26.32
N ILE A 180 3.17 22.32 26.19
CA ILE A 180 2.90 23.58 25.47
C ILE A 180 2.97 23.31 23.97
N ILE A 181 1.90 23.62 23.25
CA ILE A 181 1.78 23.38 21.80
C ILE A 181 2.19 24.62 21.01
N MET A 182 1.50 25.75 21.24
CA MET A 182 1.71 26.99 20.50
C MET A 182 1.18 28.21 21.24
N ASN A 183 1.56 29.41 20.78
CA ASN A 183 0.98 30.66 21.26
C ASN A 183 -0.25 31.03 20.43
N VAL A 184 -1.37 31.35 21.10
CA VAL A 184 -2.60 31.88 20.51
C VAL A 184 -2.95 33.20 21.18
N GLY A 185 -2.60 34.29 20.50
CA GLY A 185 -2.81 35.64 21.01
C GLY A 185 -4.28 36.07 21.05
N LEU A 186 -5.07 35.72 20.03
CA LEU A 186 -6.45 36.18 19.88
C LEU A 186 -7.39 35.47 20.86
N ALA A 187 -8.04 36.23 21.75
CA ALA A 187 -8.93 35.69 22.78
C ALA A 187 -10.13 34.91 22.20
N GLU A 188 -10.64 35.32 21.04
CA GLU A 188 -11.73 34.61 20.35
C GLU A 188 -11.29 33.23 19.86
N SER A 189 -10.10 33.13 19.24
CA SER A 189 -9.52 31.84 18.84
C SER A 189 -9.30 30.91 20.04
N ARG A 190 -8.87 31.45 21.19
CA ARG A 190 -8.71 30.64 22.41
C ARG A 190 -10.04 30.02 22.87
N LYS A 191 -11.13 30.80 22.89
CA LYS A 191 -12.46 30.30 23.24
C LYS A 191 -12.93 29.23 22.26
N LYS A 192 -12.72 29.46 20.96
CA LYS A 192 -13.08 28.49 19.92
C LYS A 192 -12.34 27.17 20.11
N ILE A 193 -11.03 27.21 20.32
CA ILE A 193 -10.21 26.02 20.55
C ILE A 193 -10.65 25.25 21.81
N LEU A 194 -10.98 25.94 22.90
CA LEU A 194 -11.46 25.26 24.11
C LEU A 194 -12.83 24.59 23.94
N ASN A 195 -13.70 25.14 23.08
CA ASN A 195 -15.04 24.61 22.86
C ASN A 195 -15.08 23.50 21.80
N GLU A 196 -14.26 23.60 20.76
CA GLU A 196 -14.31 22.73 19.56
C GLU A 196 -13.06 21.85 19.40
N GLY A 197 -11.98 22.15 20.12
CA GLY A 197 -10.71 21.46 19.97
C GLY A 197 -10.73 20.07 20.57
N LEU A 198 -10.07 19.14 19.88
CA LEU A 198 -9.75 17.81 20.39
C LEU A 198 -8.24 17.71 20.57
N ALA A 199 -7.81 17.18 21.71
CA ALA A 199 -6.42 16.76 21.89
C ALA A 199 -6.36 15.30 22.30
N VAL A 200 -5.31 14.63 21.82
CA VAL A 200 -5.04 13.23 22.13
C VAL A 200 -3.59 13.08 22.53
N ARG A 201 -3.35 12.27 23.56
CA ARG A 201 -2.04 11.80 23.97
C ARG A 201 -1.81 10.40 23.42
N ILE A 202 -0.76 10.24 22.61
CA ILE A 202 -0.34 8.95 22.08
C ILE A 202 0.79 8.43 22.97
N ILE A 203 0.53 7.34 23.71
CA ILE A 203 1.48 6.75 24.64
C ILE A 203 2.00 5.44 24.04
N PRO A 204 3.28 5.35 23.64
CA PRO A 204 3.80 4.15 23.02
C PRO A 204 3.84 2.98 24.01
N ASN A 205 3.56 1.77 23.53
CA ASN A 205 3.51 0.56 24.35
C ASN A 205 4.91 0.10 24.80
N ASN A 206 5.95 0.47 24.05
CA ASN A 206 7.36 0.17 24.33
C ASN A 206 8.29 1.21 23.67
N ASP A 207 9.60 1.07 23.88
CA ASP A 207 10.59 2.02 23.34
C ASP A 207 10.69 2.00 21.81
N ASN A 208 10.30 0.92 21.12
CA ASN A 208 10.25 0.90 19.65
C ASN A 208 9.11 1.77 19.11
N GLY A 209 8.09 2.07 19.92
CA GLY A 209 7.01 2.99 19.57
C GLY A 209 7.34 4.45 19.86
N ARG A 210 8.49 4.75 20.47
CA ARG A 210 8.97 6.13 20.66
C ARG A 210 9.64 6.57 19.35
N LEU A 211 8.98 7.50 18.65
CA LEU A 211 9.55 8.24 17.53
C LEU A 211 10.81 9.01 17.97
#